data_AF-A0A087A1I5-F1
#
_entry.id   AF-A0A087A1I5-F1
#
_cell.length_a   1.000
_cell.length_b   1.000
_cell.length_c   1.000
_cell.angle_alpha   90.00
_cell.angle_beta   90.00
_cell.angle_gamma   90.00
#
_symmetry.space_group_name_H-M   'P 1'
#
loop_
_entity.id
_entity.type
_entity.pdbx_description
1 polymer ?
#
loop_
_entity_poly.entity_id
_entity_poly.type
_entity_poly.pdbx_seq_one_letter_code
_entity_poly.pdbx_strand_id
1 'polypeptide(L)'
;MSQQVFLFMNWGDGWVSLTSHVNSMAALAGLSCRWGVDTPDEQPDPAVLSFRVLDRTGDLAGRAATLAGARVLLQLSESPRWSSLPSFTYDSSDLTWSKLPSKYTPDIPDVASASAQTLFDGIVSTGGEVRPVAGGWMLSLTASSRMIVLKRLSSKGPTNTAAKYKGLHWVGSPAERVAEINKRARAANAPTVDTTGLELPPNVAPYDDSDFPSLLDLLHRLYAHSGRMLLWCEKPSKTASVIGYTALADPVTIGTNANGDAYTTVDGERRDAVDGSRIPADESYIIPEPVTQITLTCRSVKKNSDNVLEIGDTQTVYGDGGLLPANLKNTQSAITRESDVITSDESGGTWGGVLWSPTSEGKATASAWLYAVNMRLRAQNIVFDSRRVEPAERPELYRTCPSGPLVITNATAARLVGDDGKPAFTGAWTTIGGTLTFDWEADEPVLRHETTIWPLPVYSAVKWSDLSGWTATYDDVEITWADLSIMSPAAAAIAERTPV
;
A
#
# COMPACT_ATOMS: atom_id res chain seq x y z
N MET A 1 -24.69 -10.96 6.84
CA MET A 1 -24.47 -9.50 6.82
C MET A 1 -23.30 -9.29 5.90
N SER A 2 -23.42 -8.44 4.88
CA SER A 2 -22.33 -8.20 3.94
C SER A 2 -22.54 -6.84 3.29
N GLN A 3 -21.59 -5.93 3.48
CA GLN A 3 -21.45 -4.78 2.60
C GLN A 3 -21.34 -5.24 1.14
N GLN A 4 -21.90 -4.46 0.22
CA GLN A 4 -21.89 -4.77 -1.20
C GLN A 4 -20.73 -4.06 -1.92
N VAL A 5 -20.19 -4.74 -2.91
CA VAL A 5 -19.13 -4.24 -3.79
C VAL A 5 -19.74 -3.57 -5.01
N PHE A 6 -19.48 -2.28 -5.18
CA PHE A 6 -19.98 -1.45 -6.27
C PHE A 6 -18.90 -1.20 -7.32
N LEU A 7 -19.11 -1.70 -8.53
CA LEU A 7 -18.31 -1.37 -9.70
C LEU A 7 -19.05 -0.31 -10.51
N PHE A 8 -18.43 0.85 -10.67
CA PHE A 8 -18.89 1.92 -11.55
C PHE A 8 -17.97 2.03 -12.75
N MET A 9 -18.54 2.41 -13.89
CA MET A 9 -17.79 2.66 -15.12
C MET A 9 -18.27 3.94 -15.77
N ASN A 10 -17.33 4.73 -16.28
CA ASN A 10 -17.58 5.95 -17.02
C ASN A 10 -16.84 5.88 -18.35
N TRP A 11 -17.61 5.83 -19.43
CA TRP A 11 -17.14 5.73 -20.82
C TRP A 11 -17.39 7.02 -21.61
N GLY A 12 -17.59 8.16 -20.93
CA GLY A 12 -17.76 9.49 -21.54
C GLY A 12 -19.11 10.14 -21.27
N ASP A 13 -20.14 9.36 -20.94
CA ASP A 13 -21.52 9.84 -20.72
C ASP A 13 -21.90 9.95 -19.22
N GLY A 14 -20.90 9.91 -18.33
CA GLY A 14 -21.10 9.87 -16.88
C GLY A 14 -20.96 8.46 -16.30
N TRP A 15 -21.09 8.35 -14.97
CA TRP A 15 -20.94 7.07 -14.28
C TRP A 15 -22.20 6.22 -14.33
N VAL A 16 -22.00 4.92 -14.60
CA VAL A 16 -23.04 3.90 -14.55
C VAL A 16 -22.60 2.79 -13.60
N SER A 17 -23.52 2.33 -12.75
CA SER A 17 -23.30 1.17 -11.88
C SER A 17 -23.44 -0.13 -12.67
N LEU A 18 -22.48 -1.03 -12.50
CA LEU A 18 -22.45 -2.35 -13.11
C LEU A 18 -22.71 -3.50 -12.13
N THR A 19 -22.92 -3.24 -10.83
CA THR A 19 -22.91 -4.29 -9.80
C THR A 19 -24.10 -5.25 -9.84
N SER A 20 -25.34 -4.76 -9.95
CA SER A 20 -26.58 -5.51 -10.27
C SER A 20 -27.79 -4.92 -9.54
N HIS A 21 -28.91 -4.84 -10.25
CA HIS A 21 -30.28 -4.91 -9.73
C HIS A 21 -31.13 -5.76 -10.68
N VAL A 22 -32.29 -6.24 -10.22
CA VAL A 22 -33.31 -6.83 -11.11
C VAL A 22 -33.68 -5.75 -12.15
N ASN A 23 -33.46 -6.05 -13.44
CA ASN A 23 -33.62 -5.16 -14.61
C ASN A 23 -32.44 -4.25 -14.98
N SER A 24 -31.24 -4.43 -14.40
CA SER A 24 -30.04 -3.73 -14.86
C SER A 24 -29.55 -4.25 -16.22
N MET A 25 -29.01 -3.34 -17.05
CA MET A 25 -28.36 -3.64 -18.32
C MET A 25 -27.18 -4.61 -18.15
N ALA A 26 -26.42 -4.44 -17.05
CA ALA A 26 -25.28 -5.28 -16.72
C ALA A 26 -25.22 -5.62 -15.21
N ALA A 27 -24.58 -6.74 -14.87
CA ALA A 27 -24.36 -7.20 -13.49
C ALA A 27 -22.92 -7.72 -13.29
N LEU A 28 -22.28 -7.34 -12.19
CA LEU A 28 -20.92 -7.75 -11.83
C LEU A 28 -20.96 -9.22 -11.44
N ALA A 29 -20.31 -10.05 -12.24
CA ALA A 29 -20.26 -11.49 -12.02
C ALA A 29 -19.07 -11.91 -11.13
N GLY A 30 -18.04 -11.07 -11.03
CA GLY A 30 -16.88 -11.33 -10.18
C GLY A 30 -15.69 -10.49 -10.62
N LEU A 31 -14.68 -10.37 -9.75
CA LEU A 31 -13.44 -9.66 -10.05
C LEU A 31 -12.25 -10.20 -9.27
N SER A 32 -11.06 -9.83 -9.74
CA SER A 32 -9.78 -10.04 -9.09
C SER A 32 -8.91 -8.81 -9.34
N CYS A 33 -8.31 -8.25 -8.30
CA CYS A 33 -7.38 -7.13 -8.38
C CYS A 33 -6.03 -7.50 -7.77
N ARG A 34 -5.00 -7.61 -8.61
CA ARG A 34 -3.62 -7.82 -8.19
C ARG A 34 -2.93 -6.49 -7.97
N TRP A 35 -2.23 -6.33 -6.85
CA TRP A 35 -1.52 -5.10 -6.51
C TRP A 35 -0.28 -5.38 -5.65
N GLY A 36 0.60 -4.39 -5.57
CA GLY A 36 1.77 -4.43 -4.69
C GLY A 36 2.91 -5.29 -5.21
N VAL A 37 3.71 -5.80 -4.27
CA VAL A 37 4.89 -6.64 -4.50
C VAL A 37 4.88 -7.86 -3.58
N ASP A 38 5.65 -8.88 -3.95
CA ASP A 38 5.87 -10.06 -3.11
C ASP A 38 7.09 -9.87 -2.16
N THR A 39 8.01 -8.98 -2.53
CA THR A 39 9.23 -8.66 -1.79
C THR A 39 9.55 -7.15 -1.87
N PRO A 40 10.20 -6.57 -0.84
CA PRO A 40 10.43 -5.12 -0.72
C PRO A 40 11.64 -4.58 -1.50
N ASP A 41 12.37 -5.46 -2.19
CA ASP A 41 13.44 -5.09 -3.12
C ASP A 41 12.89 -4.42 -4.39
N GLU A 42 11.66 -4.71 -4.74
CA GLU A 42 10.95 -4.11 -5.86
C GLU A 42 10.04 -2.94 -5.41
N GLN A 43 9.66 -2.10 -6.38
CA GLN A 43 8.56 -1.15 -6.23
C GLN A 43 7.35 -1.68 -7.00
N PRO A 44 6.13 -1.44 -6.52
CA PRO A 44 4.97 -2.07 -7.09
C PRO A 44 4.63 -1.48 -8.45
N ASP A 45 4.18 -2.38 -9.32
CA ASP A 45 3.54 -2.01 -10.55
C ASP A 45 2.12 -1.49 -10.34
N PRO A 46 1.56 -0.73 -11.30
CA PRO A 46 0.16 -0.30 -11.25
C PRO A 46 -0.76 -1.50 -11.03
N ALA A 47 -1.62 -1.43 -10.01
CA ALA A 47 -2.59 -2.47 -9.72
C ALA A 47 -3.45 -2.80 -10.95
N VAL A 48 -3.80 -4.07 -11.12
CA VAL A 48 -4.55 -4.58 -12.28
C VAL A 48 -5.82 -5.24 -11.80
N LEU A 49 -6.96 -4.71 -12.23
CA LEU A 49 -8.30 -5.26 -11.98
C LEU A 49 -8.77 -6.05 -13.20
N SER A 50 -9.00 -7.34 -13.05
CA SER A 50 -9.73 -8.18 -14.00
C SER A 50 -11.15 -8.39 -13.47
N PHE A 51 -12.16 -8.10 -14.28
CA PHE A 51 -13.55 -8.17 -13.84
C PHE A 51 -14.46 -8.72 -14.95
N ARG A 52 -15.55 -9.36 -14.52
CA ARG A 52 -16.54 -9.98 -15.40
C ARG A 52 -17.89 -9.33 -15.23
N VAL A 53 -18.53 -8.98 -16.34
CA VAL A 53 -19.85 -8.34 -16.35
C VAL A 53 -20.79 -9.13 -17.25
N LEU A 54 -21.95 -9.52 -16.72
CA LEU A 54 -23.04 -10.08 -17.51
C LEU A 54 -23.87 -8.94 -18.10
N ASP A 55 -23.74 -8.70 -19.40
CA ASP A 55 -24.54 -7.76 -20.18
C ASP A 55 -25.79 -8.47 -20.72
N ARG A 56 -26.97 -8.10 -20.21
CA ARG A 56 -28.25 -8.75 -20.53
C ARG A 56 -28.83 -8.32 -21.87
N THR A 57 -28.47 -7.14 -22.36
CA THR A 57 -29.05 -6.56 -23.59
C THR A 57 -28.10 -6.68 -24.78
N GLY A 58 -26.79 -6.76 -24.53
CA GLY A 58 -25.75 -6.72 -25.55
C GLY A 58 -25.28 -5.29 -25.87
N ASP A 59 -25.79 -4.28 -25.17
CA ASP A 59 -25.46 -2.88 -25.42
C ASP A 59 -24.00 -2.56 -25.07
N LEU A 60 -23.46 -3.16 -23.99
CA LEU A 60 -22.05 -2.99 -23.63
C LEU A 60 -21.15 -3.81 -24.55
N ALA A 61 -21.55 -5.05 -24.86
CA ALA A 61 -20.83 -5.92 -25.78
C ALA A 61 -20.64 -5.27 -27.17
N GLY A 62 -21.65 -4.54 -27.66
CA GLY A 62 -21.59 -3.79 -28.91
C GLY A 62 -20.70 -2.54 -28.89
N ARG A 63 -20.28 -2.07 -27.71
CA ARG A 63 -19.51 -0.83 -27.49
C ARG A 63 -18.02 -1.06 -27.18
N ALA A 64 -17.43 -2.14 -27.70
CA ALA A 64 -16.05 -2.52 -27.39
C ALA A 64 -15.01 -1.39 -27.54
N ALA A 65 -15.12 -0.54 -28.56
CA ALA A 65 -14.21 0.60 -28.77
C ALA A 65 -14.34 1.69 -27.70
N THR A 66 -15.54 1.88 -27.16
CA THR A 66 -15.86 2.89 -26.13
C THR A 66 -15.54 2.38 -24.72
N LEU A 67 -15.49 1.06 -24.53
CA LEU A 67 -15.03 0.43 -23.29
C LEU A 67 -13.52 0.60 -23.09
N ALA A 68 -12.73 0.60 -24.17
CA ALA A 68 -11.30 0.87 -24.08
C ALA A 68 -11.06 2.33 -23.65
N GLY A 69 -10.28 2.52 -22.58
CA GLY A 69 -10.04 3.84 -22.01
C GLY A 69 -11.14 4.35 -21.07
N ALA A 70 -12.23 3.59 -20.86
CA ALA A 70 -13.23 3.91 -19.86
C ALA A 70 -12.62 3.91 -18.46
N ARG A 71 -13.06 4.84 -17.60
CA ARG A 71 -12.65 4.87 -16.18
C ARG A 71 -13.52 3.89 -15.40
N VAL A 72 -12.91 3.15 -14.47
CA VAL A 72 -13.61 2.25 -13.55
C VAL A 72 -13.31 2.64 -12.11
N LEU A 73 -14.32 2.50 -11.25
CA LEU A 73 -14.20 2.74 -9.82
C LEU A 73 -14.81 1.56 -9.07
N LEU A 74 -14.03 0.96 -8.18
CA LEU A 74 -14.50 -0.07 -7.27
C LEU A 74 -14.70 0.54 -5.89
N GLN A 75 -15.89 0.38 -5.32
CA GLN A 75 -16.23 0.87 -4.00
C GLN A 75 -16.86 -0.22 -3.15
N LEU A 76 -16.66 -0.10 -1.85
CA LEU A 76 -17.35 -0.86 -0.83
C LEU A 76 -18.42 0.03 -0.21
N SER A 77 -19.67 -0.44 -0.14
CA SER A 77 -20.71 0.31 0.57
C SER A 77 -20.32 0.57 2.01
N GLU A 78 -20.70 1.72 2.54
CA GLU A 78 -20.66 1.93 3.99
C GLU A 78 -21.65 1.04 4.73
N SER A 79 -21.49 0.93 6.04
CA SER A 79 -22.56 0.42 6.90
C SER A 79 -23.74 1.38 6.83
N PRO A 80 -24.95 0.90 6.50
CA PRO A 80 -26.12 1.76 6.39
C PRO A 80 -26.35 2.49 7.72
N ARG A 81 -26.46 3.82 7.65
CA ARG A 81 -26.85 4.66 8.79
C ARG A 81 -28.36 4.81 8.82
N TRP A 82 -28.91 5.33 9.92
CA TRP A 82 -30.34 5.63 10.00
C TRP A 82 -30.80 6.58 8.87
N SER A 83 -29.94 7.52 8.46
CA SER A 83 -30.17 8.41 7.32
C SER A 83 -30.13 7.71 5.96
N SER A 84 -29.57 6.51 5.88
CA SER A 84 -29.43 5.71 4.65
C SER A 84 -30.64 4.78 4.43
N LEU A 85 -31.62 4.78 5.35
CA LEU A 85 -32.85 4.01 5.20
C LEU A 85 -33.68 4.55 4.03
N PRO A 86 -34.10 3.71 3.07
CA PRO A 86 -34.94 4.18 1.99
C PRO A 86 -36.28 4.71 2.54
N SER A 87 -36.83 5.73 1.88
CA SER A 87 -38.16 6.25 2.22
C SER A 87 -39.24 5.24 1.82
N PHE A 88 -39.66 4.38 2.75
CA PHE A 88 -40.78 3.46 2.58
C PHE A 88 -41.62 3.35 3.86
N THR A 89 -42.84 2.82 3.74
CA THR A 89 -43.71 2.54 4.88
C THR A 89 -43.23 1.27 5.58
N TYR A 90 -42.72 1.41 6.80
CA TYR A 90 -42.14 0.29 7.57
C TYR A 90 -43.12 -0.86 7.80
N ASP A 91 -44.42 -0.56 7.93
CA ASP A 91 -45.47 -1.54 8.19
C ASP A 91 -45.73 -2.51 7.03
N SER A 92 -45.26 -2.22 5.82
CA SER A 92 -45.45 -3.05 4.63
C SER A 92 -44.16 -3.71 4.13
N SER A 93 -43.07 -3.67 4.90
CA SER A 93 -41.76 -4.12 4.46
C SER A 93 -41.42 -5.51 5.03
N ASP A 94 -41.19 -6.48 4.14
CA ASP A 94 -40.64 -7.80 4.50
C ASP A 94 -39.12 -7.77 4.69
N LEU A 95 -38.51 -6.58 4.70
CA LEU A 95 -37.07 -6.40 4.80
C LEU A 95 -36.59 -6.58 6.24
N THR A 96 -35.76 -7.58 6.50
CA THR A 96 -35.11 -7.73 7.80
C THR A 96 -33.92 -6.77 7.94
N TRP A 97 -33.57 -6.38 9.18
CA TRP A 97 -32.38 -5.56 9.46
C TRP A 97 -31.10 -6.13 8.84
N SER A 98 -30.96 -7.46 8.86
CA SER A 98 -29.81 -8.16 8.26
C SER A 98 -29.72 -8.03 6.73
N LYS A 99 -30.83 -7.74 6.06
CA LYS A 99 -30.96 -7.54 4.61
C LYS A 99 -30.99 -6.07 4.20
N LEU A 100 -30.95 -5.14 5.15
CA LEU A 100 -30.90 -3.72 4.85
C LEU A 100 -29.64 -3.31 4.07
N PRO A 101 -28.42 -3.81 4.40
CA PRO A 101 -27.22 -3.46 3.63
C PRO A 101 -27.32 -3.84 2.14
N SER A 102 -28.07 -4.89 1.79
CA SER A 102 -28.22 -5.31 0.39
C SER A 102 -29.19 -4.45 -0.43
N LYS A 103 -29.86 -3.49 0.21
CA LYS A 103 -30.72 -2.49 -0.44
C LYS A 103 -30.08 -1.11 -0.52
N TYR A 104 -28.95 -0.90 0.16
CA TYR A 104 -28.20 0.33 0.06
C TYR A 104 -27.43 0.35 -1.26
N THR A 105 -27.66 1.37 -2.08
CA THR A 105 -26.86 1.68 -3.26
C THR A 105 -26.14 3.00 -2.98
N PRO A 106 -24.80 3.04 -2.97
CA PRO A 106 -24.09 4.30 -2.83
C PRO A 106 -24.44 5.24 -3.99
N ASP A 107 -24.42 6.54 -3.71
CA ASP A 107 -24.60 7.57 -4.74
C ASP A 107 -23.60 7.35 -5.89
N ILE A 108 -23.98 7.74 -7.11
CA ILE A 108 -23.03 7.74 -8.24
C ILE A 108 -21.78 8.58 -7.88
N PRO A 109 -20.58 8.19 -8.35
CA PRO A 109 -19.31 8.76 -7.87
C PRO A 109 -19.16 10.29 -7.97
N ASP A 110 -19.92 10.97 -8.82
CA ASP A 110 -19.88 12.43 -8.97
C ASP A 110 -20.54 13.17 -7.79
N VAL A 111 -21.26 12.48 -6.90
CA VAL A 111 -21.82 13.09 -5.69
C VAL A 111 -20.79 13.06 -4.55
N ALA A 112 -20.46 14.26 -4.05
CA ALA A 112 -19.47 14.45 -2.99
C ALA A 112 -19.83 13.70 -1.67
N SER A 113 -21.08 13.32 -1.45
CA SER A 113 -21.62 12.75 -0.20
C SER A 113 -21.32 11.27 0.08
N ALA A 114 -20.91 10.46 -0.89
CA ALA A 114 -20.70 9.04 -0.62
C ALA A 114 -19.49 8.77 0.31
N SER A 115 -19.74 8.31 1.53
CA SER A 115 -18.77 7.77 2.49
C SER A 115 -18.27 6.36 2.13
N ALA A 116 -18.71 5.84 0.99
CA ALA A 116 -18.26 4.56 0.45
C ALA A 116 -16.75 4.56 0.21
N GLN A 117 -16.08 3.50 0.67
CA GLN A 117 -14.65 3.37 0.57
C GLN A 117 -14.26 2.99 -0.86
N THR A 118 -13.33 3.72 -1.47
CA THR A 118 -12.78 3.35 -2.77
C THR A 118 -11.70 2.28 -2.60
N LEU A 119 -11.88 1.14 -3.26
CA LEU A 119 -10.93 0.03 -3.27
C LEU A 119 -10.00 0.09 -4.48
N PHE A 120 -10.46 0.62 -5.62
CA PHE A 120 -9.68 0.73 -6.86
C PHE A 120 -10.20 1.90 -7.74
N ASP A 121 -9.31 2.62 -8.41
CA ASP A 121 -9.59 3.62 -9.44
C ASP A 121 -8.67 3.36 -10.63
N GLY A 122 -9.22 3.18 -11.83
CA GLY A 122 -8.43 2.75 -12.97
C GLY A 122 -9.04 3.01 -14.34
N ILE A 123 -8.32 2.57 -15.37
CA ILE A 123 -8.64 2.77 -16.77
C ILE A 123 -8.65 1.41 -17.46
N VAL A 124 -9.75 1.09 -18.14
CA VAL A 124 -9.92 -0.14 -18.90
C VAL A 124 -8.90 -0.18 -20.04
N SER A 125 -8.14 -1.25 -20.08
CA SER A 125 -7.11 -1.52 -21.10
C SER A 125 -7.75 -1.92 -22.43
N THR A 126 -6.99 -1.77 -23.52
CA THR A 126 -7.36 -2.28 -24.85
C THR A 126 -7.18 -3.81 -24.87
N GLY A 127 -8.12 -4.54 -24.28
CA GLY A 127 -8.06 -5.99 -24.18
C GLY A 127 -9.21 -6.55 -23.33
N GLY A 128 -9.93 -7.52 -23.88
CA GLY A 128 -11.07 -8.17 -23.22
C GLY A 128 -11.69 -9.24 -24.10
N GLU A 129 -12.50 -10.09 -23.49
CA GLU A 129 -13.23 -11.16 -24.16
C GLU A 129 -14.74 -10.92 -24.05
N VAL A 130 -15.48 -11.19 -25.12
CA VAL A 130 -16.95 -11.18 -25.12
C VAL A 130 -17.42 -12.54 -25.57
N ARG A 131 -18.22 -13.23 -24.75
CA ARG A 131 -18.76 -14.55 -25.07
C ARG A 131 -20.27 -14.62 -24.84
N PRO A 132 -21.03 -15.31 -25.71
CA PRO A 132 -22.46 -15.52 -25.49
C PRO A 132 -22.69 -16.46 -24.30
N VAL A 133 -23.71 -16.17 -23.49
CA VAL A 133 -24.14 -16.99 -22.34
C VAL A 133 -25.66 -17.04 -22.24
N ALA A 134 -26.21 -17.96 -21.45
CA ALA A 134 -27.65 -17.95 -21.16
C ALA A 134 -28.02 -16.62 -20.46
N GLY A 135 -28.91 -15.84 -21.10
CA GLY A 135 -29.35 -14.55 -20.56
C GLY A 135 -28.54 -13.33 -21.00
N GLY A 136 -27.62 -13.45 -21.97
CA GLY A 136 -26.95 -12.29 -22.59
C GLY A 136 -25.51 -12.58 -23.04
N TRP A 137 -24.62 -11.64 -22.76
CA TRP A 137 -23.19 -11.67 -23.10
C TRP A 137 -22.34 -11.51 -21.84
N MET A 138 -21.31 -12.33 -21.69
CA MET A 138 -20.32 -12.17 -20.63
C MET A 138 -19.12 -11.41 -21.18
N LEU A 139 -18.82 -10.27 -20.57
CA LEU A 139 -17.65 -9.45 -20.85
C LEU A 139 -16.59 -9.74 -19.79
N SER A 140 -15.38 -10.09 -20.20
CA SER A 140 -14.18 -10.17 -19.35
C SER A 140 -13.28 -9.01 -19.71
N LEU A 141 -13.09 -8.06 -18.79
CA LEU A 141 -12.35 -6.82 -19.01
C LEU A 141 -11.18 -6.72 -18.02
N THR A 142 -10.16 -5.96 -18.41
CA THR A 142 -9.03 -5.63 -17.53
C THR A 142 -8.81 -4.12 -17.48
N ALA A 143 -8.59 -3.59 -16.29
CA ALA A 143 -8.24 -2.20 -16.04
C ALA A 143 -6.95 -2.08 -15.24
N SER A 144 -6.14 -1.07 -15.53
CA SER A 144 -4.96 -0.72 -14.73
C SER A 144 -5.28 0.50 -13.86
N SER A 145 -4.74 0.54 -12.65
CA SER A 145 -4.82 1.71 -11.78
C SER A 145 -4.24 2.95 -12.46
N ARG A 146 -4.66 4.13 -12.04
CA ARG A 146 -4.27 5.38 -12.70
C ARG A 146 -2.77 5.70 -12.57
N MET A 147 -2.07 5.06 -11.63
CA MET A 147 -0.61 5.04 -11.55
C MET A 147 0.05 4.62 -12.87
N ILE A 148 -0.64 3.84 -13.72
CA ILE A 148 -0.16 3.46 -15.05
C ILE A 148 0.20 4.66 -15.93
N VAL A 149 -0.45 5.81 -15.73
CA VAL A 149 -0.17 7.02 -16.51
C VAL A 149 1.24 7.53 -16.20
N LEU A 150 1.65 7.57 -14.92
CA LEU A 150 3.01 7.96 -14.56
C LEU A 150 4.06 6.95 -15.03
N LYS A 151 3.74 5.65 -14.97
CA LYS A 151 4.61 4.58 -15.49
C LYS A 151 4.84 4.68 -17.01
N ARG A 152 3.87 5.20 -17.77
CA ARG A 152 3.96 5.38 -19.23
C ARG A 152 4.55 6.71 -19.66
N LEU A 153 4.53 7.73 -18.80
CA LEU A 153 5.06 9.05 -19.11
C LEU A 153 6.58 9.07 -18.99
N SER A 154 7.25 8.73 -20.09
CA SER A 154 8.70 8.81 -20.27
C SER A 154 9.02 9.87 -21.33
N SER A 155 9.46 11.05 -20.90
CA SER A 155 9.80 12.13 -21.84
C SER A 155 10.87 13.06 -21.29
N LYS A 156 11.51 13.82 -22.19
CA LYS A 156 12.58 14.76 -21.84
C LYS A 156 12.19 15.68 -20.68
N GLY A 157 13.08 15.77 -19.69
CA GLY A 157 12.90 16.61 -18.50
C GLY A 157 13.28 18.07 -18.73
N PRO A 158 13.21 18.90 -17.67
CA PRO A 158 13.80 20.24 -17.67
C PRO A 158 15.29 20.22 -18.00
N THR A 159 15.76 21.20 -18.77
CA THR A 159 17.18 21.34 -19.17
C THR A 159 17.78 22.62 -18.61
N ASN A 160 19.11 22.73 -18.67
CA ASN A 160 19.84 23.93 -18.27
C ASN A 160 20.81 24.34 -19.39
N THR A 161 20.92 25.65 -19.66
CA THR A 161 21.74 26.19 -20.76
C THR A 161 23.23 26.30 -20.43
N ALA A 162 23.65 26.07 -19.17
CA ALA A 162 25.05 26.07 -18.81
C ALA A 162 25.80 24.94 -19.55
N ALA A 163 26.99 25.26 -20.08
CA ALA A 163 27.77 24.36 -20.92
C ALA A 163 28.03 22.98 -20.28
N LYS A 164 28.19 22.94 -18.95
CA LYS A 164 28.39 21.71 -18.18
C LYS A 164 27.22 20.71 -18.24
N TYR A 165 26.01 21.18 -18.58
CA TYR A 165 24.80 20.36 -18.68
C TYR A 165 24.37 20.08 -20.13
N LYS A 166 25.24 20.36 -21.11
CA LYS A 166 24.94 20.11 -22.52
C LYS A 166 24.59 18.63 -22.73
N GLY A 167 23.45 18.36 -23.37
CA GLY A 167 22.96 17.00 -23.64
C GLY A 167 22.31 16.31 -22.44
N LEU A 168 22.14 17.02 -21.32
CA LEU A 168 21.51 16.50 -20.11
C LEU A 168 20.14 17.14 -19.87
N HIS A 169 19.22 16.36 -19.31
CA HIS A 169 17.90 16.80 -18.86
C HIS A 169 17.58 16.29 -17.45
N TRP A 170 16.41 16.67 -16.94
CA TRP A 170 16.08 16.56 -15.51
C TRP A 170 17.09 17.27 -14.61
N VAL A 171 17.66 18.37 -15.11
CA VAL A 171 18.59 19.23 -14.38
C VAL A 171 17.80 20.17 -13.47
N GLY A 172 18.12 20.16 -12.18
CA GLY A 172 17.47 21.00 -11.19
C GLY A 172 17.62 20.41 -9.79
N SER A 173 16.99 21.08 -8.83
CA SER A 173 16.88 20.59 -7.46
C SER A 173 15.89 19.42 -7.34
N PRO A 174 16.03 18.59 -6.28
CA PRO A 174 15.07 17.55 -5.97
C PRO A 174 13.62 18.06 -5.82
N ALA A 175 13.43 19.24 -5.24
CA ALA A 175 12.12 19.88 -5.10
C ALA A 175 11.48 20.22 -6.47
N GLU A 176 12.27 20.79 -7.39
CA GLU A 176 11.82 21.09 -8.75
C GLU A 176 11.45 19.81 -9.52
N ARG A 177 12.16 18.70 -9.28
CA ARG A 177 11.82 17.39 -9.88
C ARG A 177 10.44 16.92 -9.42
N VAL A 178 10.14 16.95 -8.12
CA VAL A 178 8.79 16.60 -7.60
C VAL A 178 7.72 17.52 -8.15
N ALA A 179 8.00 18.84 -8.23
CA ALA A 179 7.07 19.82 -8.78
C ALA A 179 6.76 19.54 -10.26
N GLU A 180 7.76 19.21 -11.07
CA GLU A 180 7.60 18.89 -12.48
C GLU A 180 6.87 17.54 -12.68
N ILE A 181 7.16 16.51 -11.87
CA ILE A 181 6.40 15.25 -11.85
C ILE A 181 4.91 15.55 -11.62
N ASN A 182 4.59 16.33 -10.57
CA ASN A 182 3.22 16.67 -10.23
C ASN A 182 2.53 17.59 -11.26
N LYS A 183 3.27 18.49 -11.91
CA LYS A 183 2.76 19.29 -13.02
C LYS A 183 2.36 18.42 -14.21
N ARG A 184 3.21 17.48 -14.62
CA ARG A 184 2.94 16.55 -15.72
C ARG A 184 1.81 15.58 -15.37
N ALA A 185 1.76 15.08 -14.14
CA ALA A 185 0.66 14.24 -13.65
C ALA A 185 -0.69 14.97 -13.77
N ARG A 186 -0.80 16.23 -13.31
CA ARG A 186 -2.02 17.02 -13.46
C ARG A 186 -2.41 17.25 -14.93
N ALA A 187 -1.44 17.58 -15.78
CA ALA A 187 -1.68 17.78 -17.21
C ALA A 187 -2.21 16.52 -17.90
N ALA A 188 -1.78 15.34 -17.44
CA ALA A 188 -2.23 14.05 -17.94
C ALA A 188 -3.47 13.49 -17.21
N ASN A 189 -4.09 14.28 -16.32
CA ASN A 189 -5.16 13.82 -15.43
C ASN A 189 -4.79 12.49 -14.75
N ALA A 190 -3.63 12.47 -14.09
CA ALA A 190 -3.12 11.34 -13.32
C ALA A 190 -3.04 11.70 -11.83
N PRO A 191 -2.97 10.70 -10.93
CA PRO A 191 -2.73 10.92 -9.50
C PRO A 191 -1.46 11.74 -9.27
N THR A 192 -1.55 12.72 -8.39
CA THR A 192 -0.37 13.47 -7.93
C THR A 192 0.34 12.71 -6.82
N VAL A 193 1.64 12.91 -6.71
CA VAL A 193 2.49 12.34 -5.68
C VAL A 193 2.42 13.18 -4.40
N ASP A 194 2.13 12.52 -3.30
CA ASP A 194 2.25 13.04 -1.95
C ASP A 194 3.58 12.60 -1.33
N THR A 195 4.41 13.60 -1.02
CA THR A 195 5.76 13.41 -0.42
C THR A 195 5.82 13.98 1.00
N THR A 196 4.67 14.30 1.59
CA THR A 196 4.58 14.89 2.93
C THR A 196 5.31 14.01 3.95
N GLY A 197 6.15 14.63 4.77
CA GLY A 197 6.95 13.94 5.78
C GLY A 197 8.19 13.21 5.24
N LEU A 198 8.56 13.39 3.97
CA LEU A 198 9.82 12.91 3.41
C LEU A 198 10.86 14.03 3.31
N GLU A 199 12.10 13.69 3.60
CA GLU A 199 13.24 14.58 3.39
C GLU A 199 13.75 14.46 1.95
N LEU A 200 14.05 15.60 1.34
CA LEU A 200 14.68 15.64 0.02
C LEU A 200 16.20 15.47 0.16
N PRO A 201 16.84 14.75 -0.78
CA PRO A 201 18.30 14.72 -0.83
C PRO A 201 18.86 16.11 -1.15
N PRO A 202 20.17 16.36 -0.94
CA PRO A 202 20.76 17.65 -1.28
C PRO A 202 20.75 17.91 -2.79
N ASN A 203 20.96 16.87 -3.61
CA ASN A 203 20.99 16.94 -5.07
C ASN A 203 20.56 15.61 -5.69
N VAL A 204 20.23 15.65 -6.98
CA VAL A 204 19.95 14.47 -7.81
C VAL A 204 20.68 14.56 -9.14
N ALA A 205 21.05 13.41 -9.69
CA ALA A 205 21.71 13.32 -10.97
C ALA A 205 20.75 13.65 -12.13
N PRO A 206 21.21 14.39 -13.16
CA PRO A 206 20.51 14.52 -14.42
C PRO A 206 20.64 13.25 -15.27
N TYR A 207 19.91 13.22 -16.38
CA TYR A 207 19.88 12.12 -17.34
C TYR A 207 20.40 12.57 -18.70
N ASP A 208 21.05 11.67 -19.44
CA ASP A 208 21.47 11.90 -20.82
C ASP A 208 20.27 11.94 -21.77
N ASP A 209 20.38 12.67 -22.88
CA ASP A 209 19.34 12.77 -23.93
C ASP A 209 19.01 11.44 -24.64
N SER A 210 19.62 10.32 -24.25
CA SER A 210 19.27 8.95 -24.63
C SER A 210 18.48 8.16 -23.57
N ASP A 211 18.36 8.65 -22.33
CA ASP A 211 17.68 7.95 -21.23
C ASP A 211 16.45 8.73 -20.73
N PHE A 212 15.26 8.15 -20.94
CA PHE A 212 13.98 8.76 -20.60
C PHE A 212 13.26 7.91 -19.54
N PRO A 213 13.65 7.98 -18.26
CA PRO A 213 12.94 7.29 -17.19
C PRO A 213 11.49 7.76 -17.12
N SER A 214 10.58 6.86 -16.73
CA SER A 214 9.19 7.25 -16.48
C SER A 214 9.09 8.19 -15.28
N LEU A 215 8.00 8.94 -15.15
CA LEU A 215 7.76 9.78 -13.96
C LEU A 215 7.73 8.94 -12.68
N LEU A 216 7.30 7.69 -12.76
CA LEU A 216 7.27 6.77 -11.63
C LEU A 216 8.70 6.32 -11.26
N ASP A 217 9.55 6.00 -12.23
CA ASP A 217 10.96 5.63 -11.98
C ASP A 217 11.74 6.79 -11.37
N LEU A 218 11.50 8.02 -11.86
CA LEU A 218 12.10 9.23 -11.29
C LEU A 218 11.69 9.43 -9.82
N LEU A 219 10.43 9.14 -9.47
CA LEU A 219 9.97 9.20 -8.09
C LEU A 219 10.65 8.15 -7.22
N HIS A 220 10.72 6.91 -7.70
CA HIS A 220 11.35 5.80 -6.99
C HIS A 220 12.83 6.10 -6.72
N ARG A 221 13.60 6.44 -7.76
CA ARG A 221 15.04 6.74 -7.67
C ARG A 221 15.35 7.98 -6.85
N LEU A 222 14.46 8.97 -6.83
CA LEU A 222 14.60 10.17 -6.00
C LEU A 222 14.69 9.83 -4.50
N TYR A 223 13.88 8.89 -4.02
CA TYR A 223 13.80 8.55 -2.59
C TYR A 223 14.42 7.20 -2.20
N ALA A 224 14.93 6.42 -3.15
CA ALA A 224 15.50 5.09 -2.91
C ALA A 224 16.67 5.07 -1.91
N HIS A 225 17.40 6.17 -1.74
CA HIS A 225 18.47 6.32 -0.76
C HIS A 225 17.99 6.38 0.70
N SER A 226 16.70 6.61 0.93
CA SER A 226 16.14 6.75 2.27
C SER A 226 16.23 5.44 3.05
N GLY A 227 16.76 5.50 4.27
CA GLY A 227 16.79 4.37 5.19
C GLY A 227 15.40 3.89 5.64
N ARG A 228 14.33 4.64 5.31
CA ARG A 228 12.93 4.35 5.67
C ARG A 228 12.26 3.27 4.80
N MET A 229 12.95 2.75 3.78
CA MET A 229 12.47 1.68 2.90
C MET A 229 11.06 1.95 2.35
N LEU A 230 10.91 3.07 1.64
CA LEU A 230 9.61 3.49 1.12
C LEU A 230 9.07 2.50 0.08
N LEU A 231 7.78 2.19 0.18
CA LEU A 231 6.98 1.46 -0.80
C LEU A 231 5.91 2.40 -1.34
N TRP A 232 6.00 2.77 -2.61
CA TRP A 232 5.05 3.69 -3.25
C TRP A 232 3.77 2.97 -3.65
N CYS A 233 2.61 3.62 -3.58
CA CYS A 233 1.35 3.02 -3.99
C CYS A 233 0.33 4.08 -4.37
N GLU A 234 -0.62 3.75 -5.24
CA GLU A 234 -1.82 4.55 -5.41
C GLU A 234 -2.74 4.34 -4.20
N LYS A 235 -3.13 5.44 -3.54
CA LYS A 235 -4.23 5.48 -2.57
C LYS A 235 -5.50 5.86 -3.36
N PRO A 236 -6.35 4.89 -3.72
CA PRO A 236 -7.47 5.15 -4.60
C PRO A 236 -8.53 6.00 -3.89
N SER A 237 -9.12 6.95 -4.61
CA SER A 237 -10.14 7.84 -4.06
C SER A 237 -11.09 8.28 -5.18
N LYS A 238 -12.39 8.30 -4.87
CA LYS A 238 -13.44 8.74 -5.81
C LYS A 238 -13.16 10.15 -6.37
N THR A 239 -12.68 11.06 -5.50
CA THR A 239 -12.49 12.48 -5.83
C THR A 239 -11.16 12.68 -6.55
N ALA A 240 -10.08 12.17 -5.95
CA ALA A 240 -8.74 12.26 -6.50
C ALA A 240 -7.85 11.23 -5.81
N SER A 241 -7.49 10.17 -6.53
CA SER A 241 -6.40 9.29 -6.13
C SER A 241 -5.08 10.06 -6.02
N VAL A 242 -4.24 9.63 -5.09
CA VAL A 242 -2.89 10.17 -4.88
C VAL A 242 -1.88 9.01 -4.84
N ILE A 243 -0.67 9.25 -5.31
CA ILE A 243 0.44 8.32 -5.10
C ILE A 243 1.07 8.68 -3.77
N GLY A 244 0.89 7.81 -2.77
CA GLY A 244 1.50 7.95 -1.45
C GLY A 244 2.54 6.87 -1.23
N TYR A 245 3.11 6.85 -0.02
CA TYR A 245 4.09 5.86 0.38
C TYR A 245 3.69 5.18 1.70
N THR A 246 4.25 3.99 1.92
CA THR A 246 4.35 3.34 3.23
C THR A 246 5.83 3.17 3.55
N ALA A 247 6.28 3.66 4.69
CA ALA A 247 7.67 3.52 5.14
C ALA A 247 7.83 2.18 5.87
N LEU A 248 8.46 1.19 5.21
CA LEU A 248 8.58 -0.16 5.76
C LEU A 248 9.57 -0.24 6.93
N ALA A 249 10.51 0.71 7.03
CA ALA A 249 11.53 0.72 8.08
C ALA A 249 11.22 1.68 9.24
N ASP A 250 10.11 2.42 9.18
CA ASP A 250 9.69 3.26 10.29
C ASP A 250 9.22 2.37 11.45
N PRO A 251 9.77 2.54 12.67
CA PRO A 251 9.35 1.71 13.78
C PRO A 251 7.93 2.06 14.23
N VAL A 252 7.17 1.01 14.56
CA VAL A 252 5.78 1.09 14.98
C VAL A 252 5.69 0.99 16.49
N THR A 253 4.81 1.81 17.07
CA THR A 253 4.40 1.69 18.47
C THR A 253 3.24 0.72 18.58
N ILE A 254 3.42 -0.33 19.38
CA ILE A 254 2.34 -1.25 19.79
C ILE A 254 1.95 -0.90 21.22
N GLY A 255 0.69 -0.54 21.44
CA GLY A 255 0.14 -0.26 22.75
C GLY A 255 -0.81 -1.36 23.21
N THR A 256 -1.18 -1.31 24.48
CA THR A 256 -2.21 -2.15 25.10
C THR A 256 -3.19 -1.28 25.86
N ASN A 257 -4.49 -1.60 25.79
CA ASN A 257 -5.50 -0.89 26.58
C ASN A 257 -5.60 -1.47 28.02
N ALA A 258 -6.52 -0.90 28.82
CA ALA A 258 -6.76 -1.36 30.20
C ALA A 258 -7.24 -2.82 30.30
N ASN A 259 -7.82 -3.36 29.23
CA ASN A 259 -8.30 -4.74 29.15
C ASN A 259 -7.22 -5.71 28.66
N GLY A 260 -6.11 -5.20 28.12
CA GLY A 260 -5.02 -6.01 27.56
C GLY A 260 -5.12 -6.29 26.07
N ASP A 261 -6.03 -5.61 25.36
CA ASP A 261 -6.11 -5.67 23.91
C ASP A 261 -4.98 -4.85 23.28
N ALA A 262 -4.26 -5.46 22.33
CA ALA A 262 -3.20 -4.80 21.59
C ALA A 262 -3.76 -3.87 20.50
N TYR A 263 -3.07 -2.75 20.27
CA TYR A 263 -3.40 -1.81 19.19
C TYR A 263 -2.15 -1.16 18.61
N THR A 264 -2.26 -0.62 17.40
CA THR A 264 -1.29 0.30 16.80
C THR A 264 -1.88 1.70 16.71
N THR A 265 -1.03 2.70 16.51
CA THR A 265 -1.46 4.06 16.18
C THR A 265 -0.99 4.41 14.78
N VAL A 266 -1.91 4.81 13.92
CA VAL A 266 -1.65 5.20 12.53
C VAL A 266 -2.31 6.55 12.29
N ASP A 267 -1.54 7.54 11.84
CA ASP A 267 -2.03 8.92 11.61
C ASP A 267 -2.76 9.55 12.82
N GLY A 268 -2.38 9.16 14.04
CA GLY A 268 -2.98 9.62 15.28
C GLY A 268 -4.26 8.86 15.69
N GLU A 269 -4.72 7.90 14.88
CA GLU A 269 -5.88 7.07 15.19
C GLU A 269 -5.46 5.70 15.73
N ARG A 270 -6.21 5.20 16.72
CA ARG A 270 -6.04 3.85 17.26
C ARG A 270 -6.58 2.83 16.27
N ARG A 271 -5.81 1.78 16.03
CA ARG A 271 -6.21 0.61 15.23
C ARG A 271 -6.02 -0.65 16.05
N ASP A 272 -7.13 -1.31 16.38
CA ASP A 272 -7.09 -2.54 17.17
C ASP A 272 -6.44 -3.69 16.41
N ALA A 273 -5.86 -4.63 17.17
CA ALA A 273 -5.30 -5.86 16.63
C ALA A 273 -6.34 -6.64 15.80
N VAL A 274 -5.84 -7.40 14.83
CA VAL A 274 -6.64 -8.38 14.10
C VAL A 274 -6.51 -9.71 14.83
N ASP A 275 -7.64 -10.28 15.24
CA ASP A 275 -7.66 -11.62 15.82
C ASP A 275 -7.30 -12.65 14.75
N GLY A 276 -6.13 -13.28 14.92
CA GLY A 276 -5.58 -14.30 14.03
C GLY A 276 -6.47 -15.53 13.91
N SER A 277 -7.32 -15.83 14.90
CA SER A 277 -8.30 -16.93 14.81
C SER A 277 -9.36 -16.71 13.72
N ARG A 278 -9.60 -15.44 13.36
CA ARG A 278 -10.53 -15.03 12.31
C ARG A 278 -9.88 -15.01 10.92
N ILE A 279 -8.56 -15.16 10.81
CA ILE A 279 -7.84 -15.22 9.55
C ILE A 279 -7.80 -16.69 9.08
N PRO A 280 -8.48 -17.09 8.00
CA PRO A 280 -8.26 -18.38 7.39
C PRO A 280 -6.79 -18.50 6.95
N ALA A 281 -6.07 -19.48 7.48
CA ALA A 281 -4.70 -19.77 7.11
C ALA A 281 -4.57 -21.24 6.71
N ASP A 282 -3.88 -21.50 5.61
CA ASP A 282 -3.15 -22.76 5.43
C ASP A 282 -1.93 -22.62 6.35
N GLU A 283 -1.92 -23.31 7.49
CA GLU A 283 -0.99 -23.03 8.61
C GLU A 283 0.46 -23.45 8.33
N SER A 284 1.13 -22.75 7.41
CA SER A 284 2.57 -22.82 7.20
C SER A 284 3.22 -21.45 7.39
N TYR A 285 4.33 -21.45 8.13
CA TYR A 285 5.16 -20.28 8.36
C TYR A 285 6.52 -20.49 7.69
N ILE A 286 7.02 -19.43 7.08
CA ILE A 286 8.28 -19.39 6.34
C ILE A 286 9.35 -18.79 7.25
N ILE A 287 10.48 -19.50 7.36
CA ILE A 287 11.73 -18.91 7.81
C ILE A 287 12.24 -18.02 6.67
N PRO A 288 12.35 -16.70 6.86
CA PRO A 288 12.72 -15.80 5.78
C PRO A 288 14.10 -16.13 5.23
N GLU A 289 14.27 -15.94 3.92
CA GLU A 289 15.62 -15.85 3.36
C GLU A 289 16.33 -14.65 4.00
N PRO A 290 17.57 -14.82 4.46
CA PRO A 290 18.24 -13.77 5.18
C PRO A 290 18.47 -12.56 4.27
N VAL A 291 18.34 -11.35 4.82
CA VAL A 291 18.72 -10.10 4.15
C VAL A 291 19.61 -9.33 5.11
N THR A 292 20.90 -9.24 4.80
CA THR A 292 21.90 -8.71 5.76
C THR A 292 22.33 -7.29 5.48
N GLN A 293 22.05 -6.78 4.28
CA GLN A 293 22.40 -5.42 3.88
C GLN A 293 21.49 -4.89 2.76
N ILE A 294 21.47 -3.57 2.60
CA ILE A 294 20.84 -2.87 1.48
C ILE A 294 21.94 -2.16 0.71
N THR A 295 22.13 -2.53 -0.56
CA THR A 295 23.05 -1.89 -1.48
C THR A 295 22.31 -0.82 -2.26
N LEU A 296 22.83 0.40 -2.23
CA LEU A 296 22.37 1.52 -3.04
C LEU A 296 23.32 1.69 -4.22
N THR A 297 22.80 1.56 -5.44
CA THR A 297 23.47 2.05 -6.65
C THR A 297 23.16 3.55 -6.75
N CYS A 298 24.11 4.35 -6.30
CA CYS A 298 24.07 5.81 -6.34
C CYS A 298 24.80 6.34 -7.58
N ARG A 299 24.81 7.66 -7.76
CA ARG A 299 25.46 8.32 -8.88
C ARG A 299 26.80 8.95 -8.52
N SER A 300 27.71 8.98 -9.48
CA SER A 300 28.94 9.75 -9.45
C SER A 300 28.94 10.75 -10.59
N VAL A 301 29.66 11.86 -10.43
CA VAL A 301 29.79 12.88 -11.47
C VAL A 301 31.25 13.03 -11.87
N LYS A 302 31.51 13.01 -13.17
CA LYS A 302 32.82 13.27 -13.77
C LYS A 302 32.68 14.37 -14.81
N LYS A 303 33.80 14.90 -15.31
CA LYS A 303 33.80 15.77 -16.48
C LYS A 303 34.52 15.08 -17.63
N ASN A 304 34.01 15.25 -18.84
CA ASN A 304 34.69 14.77 -20.04
C ASN A 304 35.63 15.83 -20.63
N SER A 305 36.26 15.48 -21.76
CA SER A 305 37.18 16.37 -22.48
C SER A 305 36.55 17.69 -22.92
N ASP A 306 35.23 17.73 -23.08
CA ASP A 306 34.47 18.90 -23.51
C ASP A 306 33.97 19.75 -22.31
N ASN A 307 34.39 19.42 -21.09
CA ASN A 307 33.91 20.01 -19.84
C ASN A 307 32.40 19.83 -19.58
N VAL A 308 31.79 18.83 -20.20
CA VAL A 308 30.42 18.40 -19.94
C VAL A 308 30.43 17.37 -18.81
N LEU A 309 29.41 17.41 -17.96
CA LEU A 309 29.26 16.43 -16.89
C LEU A 309 28.87 15.07 -17.47
N GLU A 310 29.52 14.02 -16.99
CA GLU A 310 29.16 12.62 -17.24
C GLU A 310 28.73 11.98 -15.92
N ILE A 311 27.60 11.28 -15.96
CA ILE A 311 27.02 10.60 -14.80
C ILE A 311 27.43 9.13 -14.86
N GLY A 312 28.11 8.67 -13.82
CA GLY A 312 28.44 7.26 -13.64
C GLY A 312 27.75 6.69 -12.40
N ASP A 313 28.04 5.43 -12.11
CA ASP A 313 27.50 4.75 -10.93
C ASP A 313 28.55 4.64 -9.83
N THR A 314 28.05 4.54 -8.60
CA THR A 314 28.82 4.24 -7.40
C THR A 314 27.93 3.49 -6.42
N GLN A 315 28.51 2.94 -5.36
CA GLN A 315 27.77 2.12 -4.41
C GLN A 315 27.91 2.64 -2.99
N THR A 316 26.84 2.48 -2.22
CA THR A 316 26.81 2.74 -0.78
C THR A 316 25.96 1.66 -0.13
N VAL A 317 26.28 1.28 1.11
CA VAL A 317 25.61 0.16 1.79
C VAL A 317 25.04 0.60 3.12
N TYR A 318 23.79 0.20 3.41
CA TYR A 318 23.26 0.12 4.76
C TYR A 318 23.46 -1.31 5.29
N GLY A 319 24.21 -1.44 6.37
CA GLY A 319 24.41 -2.72 7.05
C GLY A 319 23.44 -2.93 8.20
N ASP A 320 23.55 -4.10 8.83
CA ASP A 320 22.72 -4.54 9.95
C ASP A 320 23.00 -3.83 11.29
N GLY A 321 24.03 -2.98 11.34
CA GLY A 321 24.39 -2.25 12.56
C GLY A 321 24.87 -3.15 13.71
N GLY A 322 25.22 -4.41 13.43
CA GLY A 322 25.57 -5.39 14.46
C GLY A 322 24.38 -6.09 15.11
N LEU A 323 23.15 -5.86 14.66
CA LEU A 323 21.93 -6.42 15.26
C LEU A 323 21.66 -7.87 14.87
N LEU A 324 22.16 -8.34 13.73
CA LEU A 324 21.90 -9.71 13.27
C LEU A 324 22.89 -10.72 13.87
N PRO A 325 22.45 -11.97 14.12
CA PRO A 325 23.34 -13.07 14.51
C PRO A 325 24.47 -13.35 13.51
N ALA A 326 25.61 -13.83 14.00
CA ALA A 326 26.81 -14.06 13.19
C ALA A 326 26.63 -15.09 12.07
N ASN A 327 25.82 -16.14 12.31
CA ASN A 327 25.52 -17.17 11.31
C ASN A 327 24.79 -16.61 10.09
N LEU A 328 23.88 -15.64 10.26
CA LEU A 328 23.18 -15.00 9.14
C LEU A 328 24.13 -14.14 8.28
N LYS A 329 25.17 -13.56 8.90
CA LYS A 329 26.16 -12.73 8.18
C LYS A 329 27.08 -13.55 7.28
N ASN A 330 27.24 -14.85 7.54
CA ASN A 330 28.12 -15.71 6.74
C ASN A 330 27.55 -16.01 5.35
N THR A 331 26.22 -15.92 5.17
CA THR A 331 25.55 -16.21 3.90
C THR A 331 25.32 -14.97 3.03
N GLN A 332 25.69 -13.78 3.51
CA GLN A 332 25.52 -12.44 2.89
C GLN A 332 24.50 -12.35 1.75
N SER A 333 23.36 -11.75 2.04
CA SER A 333 22.33 -11.44 1.05
C SER A 333 22.00 -9.97 1.09
N ALA A 334 21.76 -9.38 -0.08
CA ALA A 334 21.61 -7.95 -0.25
C ALA A 334 20.43 -7.61 -1.14
N ILE A 335 19.65 -6.62 -0.71
CA ILE A 335 18.67 -5.95 -1.57
C ILE A 335 19.36 -4.80 -2.29
N THR A 336 19.21 -4.70 -3.60
CA THR A 336 19.80 -3.62 -4.39
C THR A 336 18.74 -2.61 -4.81
N ARG A 337 19.01 -1.32 -4.63
CA ARG A 337 18.14 -0.22 -5.05
C ARG A 337 18.91 0.85 -5.81
N GLU A 338 18.32 1.38 -6.86
CA GLU A 338 18.90 2.48 -7.64
C GLU A 338 18.44 3.83 -7.09
N SER A 339 19.37 4.75 -6.85
CA SER A 339 19.06 6.10 -6.42
C SER A 339 19.81 7.16 -7.23
N ASP A 340 19.14 8.28 -7.46
CA ASP A 340 19.71 9.40 -8.20
C ASP A 340 20.59 10.32 -7.34
N VAL A 341 20.79 10.00 -6.05
CA VAL A 341 21.69 10.78 -5.21
C VAL A 341 23.14 10.67 -5.68
N ILE A 342 23.86 11.78 -5.58
CA ILE A 342 25.27 11.84 -5.97
C ILE A 342 26.14 11.69 -4.74
N THR A 343 27.03 10.69 -4.72
CA THR A 343 27.93 10.42 -3.58
C THR A 343 29.41 10.55 -3.89
N SER A 344 29.76 10.75 -5.17
CA SER A 344 31.14 11.02 -5.60
C SER A 344 31.19 12.13 -6.66
N ASP A 345 32.16 13.03 -6.55
CA ASP A 345 32.46 14.09 -7.52
C ASP A 345 33.94 14.03 -7.93
N GLU A 346 34.20 13.59 -9.16
CA GLU A 346 35.51 13.57 -9.81
C GLU A 346 35.62 14.67 -10.89
N SER A 347 34.66 15.58 -10.97
CA SER A 347 34.64 16.67 -11.97
C SER A 347 35.64 17.80 -11.67
N GLY A 348 36.25 17.80 -10.47
CA GLY A 348 37.15 18.86 -10.02
C GLY A 348 36.41 20.18 -9.74
N GLY A 349 35.19 20.08 -9.19
CA GLY A 349 34.35 21.23 -8.80
C GLY A 349 33.46 21.80 -9.91
N THR A 350 33.49 21.23 -11.12
CA THR A 350 32.61 21.67 -12.23
C THR A 350 31.14 21.43 -11.91
N TRP A 351 30.80 20.32 -11.26
CA TRP A 351 29.44 20.03 -10.81
C TRP A 351 28.97 21.05 -9.76
N GLY A 352 29.74 21.21 -8.67
CA GLY A 352 29.54 22.24 -7.64
C GLY A 352 28.35 21.99 -6.71
N GLY A 353 27.82 20.77 -6.68
CA GLY A 353 26.77 20.36 -5.74
C GLY A 353 27.31 19.79 -4.43
N VAL A 354 26.39 19.48 -3.51
CA VAL A 354 26.68 18.84 -2.23
C VAL A 354 26.46 17.33 -2.36
N LEU A 355 27.48 16.54 -2.01
CA LEU A 355 27.42 15.09 -1.98
C LEU A 355 26.45 14.62 -0.89
N TRP A 356 25.63 13.63 -1.23
CA TRP A 356 24.84 12.92 -0.24
C TRP A 356 25.70 11.90 0.50
N SER A 357 25.42 11.72 1.79
CA SER A 357 25.97 10.61 2.57
C SER A 357 24.90 10.09 3.55
N PRO A 358 24.90 8.80 3.88
CA PRO A 358 23.89 8.27 4.79
C PRO A 358 24.06 8.80 6.21
N THR A 359 22.97 9.33 6.78
CA THR A 359 22.94 9.84 8.15
C THR A 359 22.99 8.70 9.17
N SER A 360 23.40 9.01 10.41
CA SER A 360 23.39 8.03 11.51
C SER A 360 21.98 7.51 11.79
N GLU A 361 20.97 8.38 11.72
CA GLU A 361 19.56 8.01 11.85
C GLU A 361 19.11 7.10 10.72
N GLY A 362 19.39 7.45 9.46
CA GLY A 362 19.05 6.61 8.30
C GLY A 362 19.68 5.21 8.37
N LYS A 363 20.94 5.12 8.86
CA LYS A 363 21.59 3.84 9.12
C LYS A 363 20.87 3.04 10.22
N ALA A 364 20.53 3.68 11.34
CA ALA A 364 19.83 3.02 12.44
C ALA A 364 18.44 2.50 12.02
N THR A 365 17.68 3.30 11.25
CA THR A 365 16.38 2.92 10.69
C THR A 365 16.51 1.71 9.75
N ALA A 366 17.48 1.72 8.84
CA ALA A 366 17.74 0.60 7.95
C ALA A 366 18.18 -0.67 8.72
N SER A 367 19.03 -0.54 9.74
CA SER A 367 19.46 -1.66 10.59
C SER A 367 18.29 -2.26 11.39
N ALA A 368 17.39 -1.43 11.94
CA ALA A 368 16.20 -1.90 12.65
C ALA A 368 15.25 -2.67 11.72
N TRP A 369 15.13 -2.25 10.46
CA TRP A 369 14.41 -2.98 9.44
C TRP A 369 15.05 -4.31 9.07
N LEU A 370 16.35 -4.33 8.82
CA LEU A 370 17.10 -5.58 8.59
C LEU A 370 16.90 -6.56 9.77
N TYR A 371 16.90 -6.08 11.01
CA TYR A 371 16.54 -6.92 12.15
C TYR A 371 15.11 -7.47 12.06
N ALA A 372 14.11 -6.63 11.83
CA ALA A 372 12.70 -7.05 11.78
C ALA A 372 12.41 -8.10 10.70
N VAL A 373 13.03 -7.98 9.52
CA VAL A 373 12.79 -8.90 8.38
C VAL A 373 13.45 -10.26 8.54
N ASN A 374 14.52 -10.37 9.34
CA ASN A 374 15.23 -11.64 9.56
C ASN A 374 14.75 -12.39 10.80
N MET A 375 14.31 -11.66 11.83
CA MET A 375 14.05 -12.24 13.16
C MET A 375 12.60 -12.73 13.33
N ARG A 376 11.73 -12.57 12.32
CA ARG A 376 10.32 -12.99 12.37
C ARG A 376 9.98 -14.05 11.34
N LEU A 377 9.23 -15.06 11.78
CA LEU A 377 8.51 -16.00 10.92
C LEU A 377 7.48 -15.24 10.09
N ARG A 378 7.37 -15.56 8.81
CA ARG A 378 6.38 -14.97 7.91
C ARG A 378 5.26 -15.98 7.65
N ALA A 379 4.01 -15.58 7.80
CA ALA A 379 2.91 -16.42 7.34
C ALA A 379 2.97 -16.54 5.81
N GLN A 380 2.78 -17.74 5.28
CA GLN A 380 2.87 -17.96 3.83
C GLN A 380 1.71 -17.29 3.09
N ASN A 381 0.48 -17.44 3.58
CA ASN A 381 -0.72 -16.84 3.02
C ASN A 381 -1.56 -16.23 4.16
N ILE A 382 -1.86 -14.92 4.07
CA ILE A 382 -2.82 -14.26 4.96
C ILE A 382 -4.04 -13.88 4.13
N VAL A 383 -5.20 -14.42 4.47
CA VAL A 383 -6.46 -14.14 3.78
C VAL A 383 -7.38 -13.33 4.69
N PHE A 384 -7.75 -12.12 4.30
CA PHE A 384 -8.86 -11.40 4.93
C PHE A 384 -10.15 -11.75 4.19
N ASP A 385 -11.02 -12.54 4.84
CA ASP A 385 -12.30 -12.99 4.27
C ASP A 385 -13.44 -12.20 4.91
N SER A 386 -14.27 -11.56 4.09
CA SER A 386 -15.37 -10.69 4.56
C SER A 386 -16.40 -11.39 5.44
N ARG A 387 -16.46 -12.73 5.40
CA ARG A 387 -17.34 -13.52 6.28
C ARG A 387 -16.78 -13.66 7.69
N ARG A 388 -15.48 -13.42 7.86
CA ARG A 388 -14.78 -13.54 9.15
C ARG A 388 -14.29 -12.20 9.68
N VAL A 389 -13.85 -11.29 8.83
CA VAL A 389 -13.42 -9.94 9.22
C VAL A 389 -14.31 -8.95 8.46
N GLU A 390 -15.05 -8.11 9.17
CA GLU A 390 -16.03 -7.25 8.52
C GLU A 390 -15.32 -6.08 7.79
N PRO A 391 -15.51 -5.92 6.47
CA PRO A 391 -14.91 -4.81 5.72
C PRO A 391 -15.32 -3.42 6.22
N ALA A 392 -16.50 -3.30 6.86
CA ALA A 392 -16.95 -2.06 7.49
C ALA A 392 -16.09 -1.61 8.66
N GLU A 393 -15.68 -2.57 9.47
CA GLU A 393 -14.92 -2.36 10.69
C GLU A 393 -13.45 -2.20 10.37
N ARG A 394 -12.96 -2.95 9.37
CA ARG A 394 -11.55 -3.02 8.96
C ARG A 394 -11.36 -2.69 7.48
N PRO A 395 -11.80 -1.51 7.02
CA PRO A 395 -11.76 -1.11 5.62
C PRO A 395 -10.33 -1.14 5.05
N GLU A 396 -9.32 -0.82 5.87
CA GLU A 396 -7.90 -0.83 5.51
C GLU A 396 -7.38 -2.19 5.04
N LEU A 397 -8.02 -3.30 5.44
CA LEU A 397 -7.60 -4.65 5.09
C LEU A 397 -8.07 -5.07 3.69
N TYR A 398 -8.92 -4.28 3.03
CA TYR A 398 -9.53 -4.61 1.73
C TYR A 398 -9.13 -3.63 0.61
N ARG A 399 -8.22 -2.69 0.87
CA ARG A 399 -7.71 -1.73 -0.13
C ARG A 399 -6.64 -2.39 -1.01
N THR A 400 -6.52 -1.93 -2.27
CA THR A 400 -5.42 -2.32 -3.17
C THR A 400 -4.17 -1.47 -2.94
N CYS A 401 -3.84 -1.22 -1.68
CA CYS A 401 -2.65 -0.51 -1.23
C CYS A 401 -2.27 -1.03 0.18
N PRO A 402 -1.02 -0.81 0.64
CA PRO A 402 -0.61 -1.21 1.96
C PRO A 402 -1.60 -0.76 3.03
N SER A 403 -1.99 -1.69 3.89
CA SER A 403 -2.89 -1.45 5.02
C SER A 403 -2.33 -0.43 6.01
N GLY A 404 -1.01 -0.23 6.01
CA GLY A 404 -0.27 0.38 7.11
C GLY A 404 -0.12 -0.60 8.28
N PRO A 405 0.42 -0.13 9.42
CA PRO A 405 0.70 -0.98 10.57
C PRO A 405 -0.53 -1.73 11.11
N LEU A 406 -0.39 -3.04 11.28
CA LEU A 406 -1.34 -3.94 11.94
C LEU A 406 -0.62 -4.88 12.90
N VAL A 407 -1.33 -5.32 13.93
CA VAL A 407 -0.88 -6.37 14.85
C VAL A 407 -1.83 -7.53 14.71
N ILE A 408 -1.30 -8.76 14.67
CA ILE A 408 -2.09 -9.98 14.61
C ILE A 408 -1.89 -10.70 15.96
N THR A 409 -2.95 -10.81 16.75
CA THR A 409 -2.98 -11.55 18.02
C THR A 409 -3.55 -12.96 17.81
N ASN A 410 -3.47 -13.84 18.81
CA ASN A 410 -4.11 -15.17 18.81
C ASN A 410 -3.78 -16.10 17.62
N ALA A 411 -2.76 -15.79 16.81
CA ALA A 411 -2.26 -16.69 15.77
C ALA A 411 -1.58 -17.91 16.40
N THR A 412 -1.60 -19.06 15.72
CA THR A 412 -0.94 -20.28 16.18
C THR A 412 0.55 -20.06 16.51
N ALA A 413 1.25 -19.25 15.71
CA ALA A 413 2.65 -18.88 15.94
C ALA A 413 2.87 -17.78 17.01
N ALA A 414 1.81 -17.15 17.56
CA ALA A 414 1.95 -16.07 18.54
C ALA A 414 2.62 -16.53 19.86
N ARG A 415 2.65 -17.84 20.12
CA ARG A 415 3.30 -18.44 21.30
C ARG A 415 4.79 -18.72 21.10
N LEU A 416 5.31 -18.55 19.89
CA LEU A 416 6.70 -18.83 19.58
C LEU A 416 7.58 -17.62 19.97
N VAL A 417 8.68 -17.90 20.64
CA VAL A 417 9.64 -16.89 21.10
C VAL A 417 10.98 -17.16 20.40
N GLY A 418 11.58 -16.11 19.84
CA GLY A 418 12.89 -16.16 19.22
C GLY A 418 14.02 -16.22 20.25
N ASP A 419 15.23 -16.52 19.79
CA ASP A 419 16.44 -16.58 20.64
C ASP A 419 16.80 -15.21 21.26
N ASP A 420 16.24 -14.13 20.72
CA ASP A 420 16.36 -12.77 21.24
C ASP A 420 15.35 -12.45 22.37
N GLY A 421 14.53 -13.43 22.76
CA GLY A 421 13.49 -13.28 23.79
C GLY A 421 12.26 -12.50 23.32
N LYS A 422 12.14 -12.19 22.03
CA LYS A 422 11.00 -11.48 21.43
C LYS A 422 10.07 -12.46 20.73
N PRO A 423 8.83 -12.08 20.40
CA PRO A 423 7.92 -12.96 19.67
C PRO A 423 8.46 -13.27 18.28
N ALA A 424 8.41 -14.54 17.89
CA ALA A 424 8.85 -14.97 16.58
C ALA A 424 7.84 -14.61 15.47
N PHE A 425 6.59 -14.27 15.81
CA PHE A 425 5.56 -13.88 14.84
C PHE A 425 4.81 -12.62 15.25
N THR A 426 4.33 -12.52 16.48
CA THR A 426 3.59 -11.33 16.92
C THR A 426 4.44 -10.07 16.77
N GLY A 427 3.79 -8.97 16.40
CA GLY A 427 4.44 -7.68 16.20
C GLY A 427 3.72 -6.84 15.18
N ALA A 428 4.40 -5.82 14.70
CA ALA A 428 3.85 -4.92 13.68
C ALA A 428 4.11 -5.49 12.28
N TRP A 429 3.04 -5.52 11.49
CA TRP A 429 3.00 -5.98 10.11
C TRP A 429 2.39 -4.90 9.22
N THR A 430 2.60 -4.99 7.92
CA THR A 430 1.77 -4.29 6.91
C THR A 430 1.61 -5.21 5.71
N THR A 431 0.52 -5.06 4.97
CA THR A 431 0.43 -5.66 3.63
C THR A 431 1.35 -4.91 2.67
N ILE A 432 2.02 -5.62 1.76
CA ILE A 432 2.88 -5.03 0.71
C ILE A 432 2.42 -5.39 -0.71
N GLY A 433 1.52 -6.37 -0.81
CA GLY A 433 0.88 -6.78 -2.05
C GLY A 433 -0.17 -7.86 -1.78
N GLY A 434 -0.86 -8.25 -2.84
CA GLY A 434 -1.90 -9.25 -2.74
C GLY A 434 -2.86 -9.28 -3.92
N THR A 435 -3.87 -10.13 -3.79
CA THR A 435 -4.97 -10.28 -4.72
C THR A 435 -6.30 -10.14 -3.99
N LEU A 436 -7.04 -9.07 -4.30
CA LEU A 436 -8.39 -8.84 -3.82
C LEU A 436 -9.39 -9.47 -4.80
N THR A 437 -10.15 -10.46 -4.36
CA THR A 437 -11.15 -11.16 -5.18
C THR A 437 -12.55 -10.94 -4.64
N PHE A 438 -13.50 -10.86 -5.56
CA PHE A 438 -14.92 -10.85 -5.25
C PHE A 438 -15.65 -11.85 -6.14
N ASP A 439 -16.49 -12.66 -5.51
CA ASP A 439 -17.38 -13.61 -6.16
C ASP A 439 -18.70 -13.73 -5.39
N TRP A 440 -19.69 -14.36 -6.02
CA TRP A 440 -20.99 -14.65 -5.41
C TRP A 440 -21.01 -16.11 -4.92
N GLU A 441 -21.13 -16.31 -3.60
CA GLU A 441 -21.31 -17.64 -3.01
C GLU A 441 -22.74 -17.75 -2.47
N ALA A 442 -23.56 -18.64 -3.06
CA ALA A 442 -24.97 -18.82 -2.66
C ALA A 442 -25.78 -17.51 -2.58
N ASP A 443 -25.62 -16.66 -3.59
CA ASP A 443 -26.21 -15.30 -3.70
C ASP A 443 -25.73 -14.28 -2.66
N GLU A 444 -24.70 -14.62 -1.86
CA GLU A 444 -24.03 -13.68 -0.97
C GLU A 444 -22.74 -13.14 -1.59
N PRO A 445 -22.49 -11.81 -1.53
CA PRO A 445 -21.24 -11.23 -1.99
C PRO A 445 -20.12 -11.59 -1.02
N VAL A 446 -19.06 -12.23 -1.52
CA VAL A 446 -17.88 -12.59 -0.74
C VAL A 446 -16.66 -11.84 -1.26
N LEU A 447 -16.01 -11.09 -0.38
CA LEU A 447 -14.76 -10.38 -0.65
C LEU A 447 -13.63 -11.09 0.08
N ARG A 448 -12.59 -11.51 -0.65
CA ARG A 448 -11.41 -12.17 -0.09
C ARG A 448 -10.17 -11.41 -0.51
N HIS A 449 -9.28 -11.15 0.42
CA HIS A 449 -8.02 -10.49 0.14
C HIS A 449 -6.87 -11.38 0.59
N GLU A 450 -6.23 -12.04 -0.36
CA GLU A 450 -5.01 -12.79 -0.13
C GLU A 450 -3.83 -11.83 -0.19
N THR A 451 -3.06 -11.74 0.88
CA THR A 451 -2.06 -10.68 1.07
C THR A 451 -0.70 -11.23 1.44
N THR A 452 0.33 -10.56 0.91
CA THR A 452 1.71 -10.68 1.37
C THR A 452 1.90 -9.69 2.50
N ILE A 453 2.17 -10.18 3.71
CA ILE A 453 2.50 -9.35 4.86
C ILE A 453 4.01 -9.22 5.03
N TRP A 454 4.45 -8.05 5.48
CA TRP A 454 5.85 -7.75 5.74
C TRP A 454 6.05 -7.19 7.15
N PRO A 455 7.09 -7.62 7.89
CA PRO A 455 7.29 -7.17 9.24
C PRO A 455 7.81 -5.73 9.26
N LEU A 456 7.28 -4.95 10.19
CA LEU A 456 7.74 -3.60 10.51
C LEU A 456 8.57 -3.62 11.80
N PRO A 457 9.61 -2.77 11.91
CA PRO A 457 10.32 -2.55 13.17
C PRO A 457 9.35 -2.07 14.25
N VAL A 458 9.69 -2.30 15.52
CA VAL A 458 8.86 -1.94 16.66
C VAL A 458 9.68 -1.19 17.69
N TYR A 459 9.10 -0.17 18.32
CA TYR A 459 9.68 0.45 19.49
C TYR A 459 9.43 -0.43 20.72
N SER A 460 10.50 -0.92 21.36
CA SER A 460 10.41 -1.68 22.61
C SER A 460 10.82 -0.82 23.79
N ALA A 461 9.94 -0.64 24.79
CA ALA A 461 10.29 0.14 25.99
C ALA A 461 9.58 -0.26 27.28
N VAL A 462 8.64 -1.23 27.28
CA VAL A 462 7.93 -1.61 28.51
C VAL A 462 8.90 -2.23 29.51
N LYS A 463 8.98 -1.62 30.69
CA LYS A 463 9.64 -2.14 31.89
C LYS A 463 8.59 -2.64 32.86
N TRP A 464 9.01 -3.48 33.81
CA TRP A 464 8.16 -3.92 34.92
C TRP A 464 7.51 -2.76 35.69
N SER A 465 8.21 -1.63 35.83
CA SER A 465 7.67 -0.42 36.46
C SER A 465 6.48 0.18 35.71
N ASP A 466 6.42 -0.01 34.39
CA ASP A 466 5.42 0.59 33.52
C ASP A 466 4.09 -0.17 33.55
N LEU A 467 4.10 -1.40 34.12
CA LEU A 467 2.90 -2.21 34.37
C LEU A 467 2.21 -1.84 35.70
N SER A 468 2.80 -0.95 36.50
CA SER A 468 2.24 -0.52 37.78
C SER A 468 0.88 0.15 37.57
N GLY A 469 -0.18 -0.43 38.14
CA GLY A 469 -1.55 0.09 38.04
C GLY A 469 -2.35 -0.44 36.85
N TRP A 470 -1.78 -1.35 36.04
CA TRP A 470 -2.55 -2.07 35.04
C TRP A 470 -3.52 -3.04 35.72
N THR A 471 -4.79 -2.99 35.29
CA THR A 471 -5.90 -3.71 35.94
C THR A 471 -6.21 -5.06 35.31
N ALA A 472 -5.69 -5.34 34.12
CA ALA A 472 -5.89 -6.62 33.43
C ALA A 472 -5.26 -7.77 34.23
N THR A 473 -5.98 -8.86 34.41
CA THR A 473 -5.44 -10.09 34.97
C THR A 473 -4.78 -10.94 33.88
N TYR A 474 -4.00 -11.94 34.27
CA TYR A 474 -3.33 -12.82 33.31
C TYR A 474 -4.30 -13.50 32.34
N ASP A 475 -5.51 -13.82 32.80
CA ASP A 475 -6.54 -14.46 31.97
C ASP A 475 -7.26 -13.48 31.03
N ASP A 476 -7.14 -12.17 31.27
CA ASP A 476 -7.76 -11.11 30.44
C ASP A 476 -6.88 -10.72 29.24
N VAL A 477 -5.60 -11.10 29.25
CA VAL A 477 -4.60 -10.57 28.33
C VAL A 477 -4.40 -11.50 27.13
N GLU A 478 -4.75 -11.03 25.92
CA GLU A 478 -4.62 -11.81 24.67
C GLU A 478 -3.16 -11.96 24.16
N ILE A 479 -2.22 -11.30 24.83
CA ILE A 479 -0.81 -11.20 24.43
C ILE A 479 0.09 -11.99 25.40
N THR A 480 1.17 -12.55 24.87
CA THR A 480 2.15 -13.32 25.65
C THR A 480 3.14 -12.41 26.39
N TRP A 481 3.90 -12.99 27.33
CA TRP A 481 5.02 -12.29 27.97
C TRP A 481 6.08 -11.79 26.99
N ALA A 482 6.31 -12.53 25.90
CA ALA A 482 7.20 -12.08 24.85
C ALA A 482 6.62 -10.87 24.11
N ASP A 483 5.30 -10.81 23.93
CA ASP A 483 4.65 -9.68 23.26
C ASP A 483 4.80 -8.38 24.05
N LEU A 484 4.78 -8.45 25.40
CA LEU A 484 5.09 -7.29 26.25
C LEU A 484 6.49 -6.72 25.98
N SER A 485 7.46 -7.54 25.54
CA SER A 485 8.83 -7.07 25.26
C SER A 485 8.93 -6.16 24.03
N ILE A 486 7.90 -6.15 23.16
CA ILE A 486 7.85 -5.34 21.93
C ILE A 486 6.81 -4.22 22.00
N MET A 487 6.19 -4.05 23.16
CA MET A 487 5.20 -3.01 23.40
C MET A 487 5.86 -1.73 23.93
N SER A 488 5.12 -0.65 23.75
CA SER A 488 5.39 0.64 24.36
C SER A 488 4.58 0.79 25.64
N PRO A 489 5.11 1.47 26.67
CA PRO A 489 4.34 1.86 27.84
C PRO A 489 3.02 2.48 27.41
N ALA A 490 1.92 2.03 28.00
CA ALA A 490 0.60 2.56 27.72
C ALA A 490 0.56 4.06 28.07
N ALA A 491 0.73 4.93 27.09
CA ALA A 491 0.67 6.38 27.30
C ALA A 491 -0.76 6.89 27.62
N ALA A 492 -1.75 6.01 27.86
CA ALA A 492 -3.13 6.43 28.08
C ALA A 492 -4.01 5.48 28.94
N ALA A 493 -3.45 4.60 29.78
CA ALA A 493 -4.26 3.70 30.62
C ALA A 493 -4.34 4.08 32.12
N ILE A 494 -3.97 5.32 32.51
CA ILE A 494 -4.05 5.78 33.92
C ILE A 494 -5.14 6.87 34.13
N ALA A 495 -5.95 7.21 33.12
CA ALA A 495 -7.02 8.19 33.32
C ALA A 495 -8.27 8.00 32.46
N GLU A 496 -8.80 6.78 32.34
CA GLU A 496 -10.25 6.64 32.14
C GLU A 496 -10.92 6.55 33.51
N ARG A 497 -11.05 7.72 34.16
CA ARG A 497 -12.06 7.88 35.21
C ARG A 497 -13.43 7.83 34.52
N THR A 498 -14.18 6.82 34.91
CA THR A 498 -15.63 6.56 34.85
C THR A 498 -16.53 7.76 34.47
N PRO A 499 -17.60 7.57 33.67
CA PRO A 499 -18.41 8.64 33.09
C PRO A 499 -19.28 9.37 34.13
N VAL A 500 -19.65 10.62 33.82
CA VAL A 500 -20.81 11.33 34.40
C VAL A 500 -21.87 11.46 33.32
#